data_AF-A0A928N367-F1
#
_entry.id   AF-A0A928N367-F1
#
_cell.length_a   1.000
_cell.length_b   1.000
_cell.length_c   1.000
_cell.angle_alpha   90.00
_cell.angle_beta   90.00
_cell.angle_gamma   90.00
#
_symmetry.space_group_name_H-M   'P 1'
#
loop_
_entity.id
_entity.type
_entity.pdbx_description
1 polymer ?
#
loop_
_entity_poly.entity_id
_entity_poly.type
_entity_poly.pdbx_seq_one_letter_code
_entity_poly.pdbx_strand_id
1 'polypeptide(L)'
;MSKYEIRECLTFDDVLLSPQKSDVLPNQVDLSTYLTKKIKLNIPLMSAAMDTVTESRLAIAIAREGGIGIIHKNMPIEDQAHEVDKVKRSEHGVITDPFFLSPEHTIKDADNLMGKYKISGVPITVDGKLVGILTNRDLRFVTDYSKPIKEFMTSENIITAPEGTTLERAKEILASYKVEKLPIVDSEGYLKGLITIKDIEKAVQYPNSARDEKGRLLVGAAIGVTNDVLERTEALYKAGVDVVVLDSAHGHSANIMNTIKKVKEKFPELQLIAGNIATKEAAIDLIKAGADAIKVGIGPGSICTTRVVAGIGVPQLTAIMDVAEAAKGTGVKVIADGGIKFSGDIPKAIAAGADVVMIGSLFAGCEESPG
;
A
#
# COMPACT_ATOMS: atom_id res chain seq x y z
N MET A 1 26.08 -30.21 -34.57
CA MET A 1 25.21 -29.48 -33.63
C MET A 1 25.10 -28.06 -34.16
N SER A 2 23.89 -27.64 -34.56
CA SER A 2 23.69 -26.40 -35.32
C SER A 2 23.97 -25.17 -34.45
N LYS A 3 24.55 -24.14 -35.06
CA LYS A 3 25.08 -22.93 -34.41
C LYS A 3 24.01 -21.94 -33.95
N TYR A 4 22.73 -22.31 -34.03
CA TYR A 4 21.58 -21.43 -33.80
C TYR A 4 20.37 -22.27 -33.34
N GLU A 5 20.37 -22.70 -32.09
CA GLU A 5 19.17 -23.26 -31.47
C GLU A 5 18.33 -22.08 -30.96
N ILE A 6 17.17 -21.84 -31.59
CA ILE A 6 16.24 -20.80 -31.17
C ILE A 6 15.55 -21.30 -29.90
N ARG A 7 15.63 -20.51 -28.83
CA ARG A 7 15.00 -20.87 -27.56
C ARG A 7 13.48 -20.87 -27.69
N GLU A 8 12.86 -22.00 -27.35
CA GLU A 8 11.40 -22.10 -27.19
C GLU A 8 10.97 -21.51 -25.85
N CYS A 9 9.86 -20.76 -25.87
CA CYS A 9 9.32 -20.06 -24.71
C CYS A 9 7.79 -20.23 -24.67
N LEU A 10 7.21 -20.30 -23.47
CA LEU A 10 5.81 -20.57 -23.22
C LEU A 10 5.13 -19.39 -22.50
N THR A 11 3.83 -19.23 -22.73
CA THR A 11 2.93 -18.33 -22.00
C THR A 11 1.85 -19.12 -21.26
N PHE A 12 0.93 -18.42 -20.58
CA PHE A 12 -0.10 -19.04 -19.75
C PHE A 12 -1.02 -19.99 -20.52
N ASP A 13 -1.42 -19.63 -21.75
CA ASP A 13 -2.34 -20.41 -22.58
C ASP A 13 -1.71 -21.71 -23.12
N ASP A 14 -0.38 -21.84 -23.08
CA ASP A 14 0.33 -23.02 -23.58
C ASP A 14 0.35 -24.18 -22.56
N VAL A 15 -0.05 -23.94 -21.31
CA VAL A 15 0.11 -24.90 -20.21
C VAL A 15 -1.12 -25.03 -19.32
N LEU A 16 -1.20 -26.18 -18.63
CA LEU A 16 -2.12 -26.44 -17.53
C LEU A 16 -1.33 -26.96 -16.31
N LEU A 17 -1.84 -26.69 -15.11
CA LEU A 17 -1.29 -27.29 -13.89
C LEU A 17 -1.86 -28.70 -13.73
N SER A 18 -0.97 -29.68 -13.56
CA SER A 18 -1.37 -31.07 -13.33
C SER A 18 -1.91 -31.24 -11.92
N PRO A 19 -3.13 -31.79 -11.73
CA PRO A 19 -3.66 -32.08 -10.40
C PRO A 19 -2.75 -33.06 -9.65
N GLN A 20 -2.55 -32.80 -8.36
CA GLN A 20 -1.82 -33.70 -7.45
C GLN A 20 -2.70 -34.10 -6.27
N LYS A 21 -2.29 -35.14 -5.53
CA LYS A 21 -2.96 -35.53 -4.30
C LYS A 21 -2.98 -34.33 -3.34
N SER A 22 -4.15 -33.98 -2.81
CA SER A 22 -4.31 -32.95 -1.77
C SER A 22 -5.11 -33.53 -0.61
N ASP A 23 -4.62 -33.30 0.61
CA ASP A 23 -5.32 -33.60 1.86
C ASP A 23 -5.88 -32.30 2.51
N VAL A 24 -5.85 -31.16 1.79
CA VAL A 24 -6.27 -29.82 2.23
C VAL A 24 -7.48 -29.33 1.42
N LEU A 25 -8.44 -28.71 2.09
CA LEU A 25 -9.61 -28.07 1.45
C LEU A 25 -9.28 -26.65 0.97
N PRO A 26 -9.88 -26.15 -0.13
CA PRO A 26 -9.59 -24.81 -0.65
C PRO A 26 -9.73 -23.66 0.35
N ASN A 27 -10.70 -23.73 1.28
CA ASN A 27 -10.91 -22.71 2.31
C ASN A 27 -9.90 -22.77 3.48
N GLN A 28 -9.03 -23.78 3.50
CA GLN A 28 -7.95 -23.93 4.49
C GLN A 28 -6.60 -23.47 3.94
N VAL A 29 -6.53 -23.10 2.66
CA VAL A 29 -5.28 -22.67 2.02
C VAL A 29 -4.92 -21.26 2.50
N ASP A 30 -3.70 -21.10 2.98
CA ASP A 30 -3.12 -19.78 3.26
C ASP A 30 -2.61 -19.16 1.95
N LEU A 31 -3.14 -17.99 1.61
CA LEU A 31 -2.75 -17.20 0.44
C LEU A 31 -1.72 -16.13 0.77
N SER A 32 -1.28 -16.04 2.04
CA SER A 32 -0.33 -15.04 2.46
C SER A 32 1.02 -15.21 1.79
N THR A 33 1.65 -14.08 1.48
CA THR A 33 2.91 -14.05 0.74
C THR A 33 3.77 -12.86 1.20
N TYR A 34 5.00 -12.81 0.73
CA TYR A 34 5.92 -11.72 0.98
C TYR A 34 6.18 -10.98 -0.33
N LEU A 35 5.82 -9.70 -0.39
CA LEU A 35 6.15 -8.81 -1.50
C LEU A 35 7.64 -8.45 -1.50
N THR A 36 8.20 -8.27 -0.31
CA THR A 36 9.64 -8.12 -0.06
C THR A 36 9.98 -8.92 1.20
N LYS A 37 11.25 -8.93 1.62
CA LYS A 37 11.64 -9.56 2.91
C LYS A 37 10.89 -8.98 4.13
N LYS A 38 10.43 -7.72 4.04
CA LYS A 38 9.77 -7.02 5.15
C LYS A 38 8.25 -6.91 4.98
N ILE A 39 7.76 -6.80 3.74
CA ILE A 39 6.34 -6.54 3.47
C ILE A 39 5.61 -7.86 3.23
N LYS A 40 4.72 -8.20 4.17
CA LYS A 40 3.79 -9.34 4.06
C LYS A 40 2.44 -8.86 3.50
N LEU A 41 1.89 -9.65 2.58
CA LEU A 41 0.52 -9.53 2.06
C LEU A 41 -0.30 -10.75 2.49
N ASN A 42 -1.62 -10.60 2.57
CA ASN A 42 -2.53 -11.70 2.91
C ASN A 42 -3.11 -12.39 1.66
N ILE A 43 -2.98 -11.76 0.49
CA ILE A 43 -3.19 -12.37 -0.82
C ILE A 43 -2.07 -11.94 -1.78
N PRO A 44 -1.72 -12.74 -2.81
CA PRO A 44 -0.60 -12.46 -3.69
C PRO A 44 -0.97 -11.51 -4.84
N LEU A 45 -1.76 -10.48 -4.56
CA LEU A 45 -2.27 -9.54 -5.57
C LEU A 45 -1.77 -8.12 -5.34
N MET A 46 -1.39 -7.48 -6.43
CA MET A 46 -0.99 -6.08 -6.49
C MET A 46 -1.66 -5.36 -7.66
N SER A 47 -2.16 -4.13 -7.48
CA SER A 47 -2.72 -3.34 -8.59
C SER A 47 -1.63 -2.55 -9.32
N ALA A 48 -1.73 -2.49 -10.64
CA ALA A 48 -0.72 -1.88 -11.50
C ALA A 48 -0.66 -0.35 -11.36
N ALA A 49 0.54 0.20 -11.55
CA ALA A 49 0.84 1.63 -11.45
C ALA A 49 0.40 2.44 -12.68
N MET A 50 -0.87 2.35 -13.04
CA MET A 50 -1.49 3.00 -14.19
C MET A 50 -2.50 4.05 -13.74
N ASP A 51 -2.57 5.17 -14.45
CA ASP A 51 -3.52 6.28 -14.18
C ASP A 51 -4.99 5.91 -14.33
N THR A 52 -5.26 4.85 -15.08
CA THR A 52 -6.59 4.25 -15.28
C THR A 52 -6.88 3.10 -14.32
N VAL A 53 -5.99 2.83 -13.36
CA VAL A 53 -6.12 1.69 -12.44
C VAL A 53 -5.98 2.13 -10.99
N THR A 54 -4.85 2.72 -10.59
CA THR A 54 -4.53 2.84 -9.16
C THR A 54 -4.24 4.27 -8.71
N GLU A 55 -5.26 4.89 -8.11
CA GLU A 55 -5.14 5.99 -7.14
C GLU A 55 -5.52 5.50 -5.73
N SER A 56 -5.69 6.40 -4.76
CA SER A 56 -5.99 6.05 -3.37
C SER A 56 -7.22 5.16 -3.20
N ARG A 57 -8.28 5.34 -4.01
CA ARG A 57 -9.51 4.53 -3.90
C ARG A 57 -9.24 3.04 -4.11
N LEU A 58 -8.67 2.65 -5.25
CA LEU A 58 -8.33 1.25 -5.51
C LEU A 58 -7.23 0.76 -4.56
N ALA A 59 -6.24 1.60 -4.24
CA ALA A 59 -5.17 1.21 -3.31
C ALA A 59 -5.71 0.88 -1.91
N ILE A 60 -6.70 1.63 -1.41
CA ILE A 60 -7.40 1.33 -0.16
C ILE A 60 -8.19 0.02 -0.28
N ALA A 61 -8.94 -0.17 -1.37
CA ALA A 61 -9.77 -1.34 -1.58
C ALA A 61 -8.94 -2.63 -1.65
N ILE A 62 -7.86 -2.65 -2.44
CA ILE A 62 -7.02 -3.84 -2.56
C ILE A 62 -6.26 -4.13 -1.27
N ALA A 63 -5.82 -3.09 -0.52
CA ALA A 63 -5.19 -3.28 0.77
C ALA A 63 -6.15 -3.87 1.80
N ARG A 64 -7.44 -3.52 1.77
CA ARG A 64 -8.49 -4.12 2.62
C ARG A 64 -8.70 -5.61 2.35
N GLU A 65 -8.62 -6.00 1.08
CA GLU A 65 -8.72 -7.41 0.68
C GLU A 65 -7.42 -8.19 0.92
N GLY A 66 -6.36 -7.52 1.38
CA GLY A 66 -5.10 -8.16 1.76
C GLY A 66 -3.97 -8.08 0.73
N GLY A 67 -4.19 -7.38 -0.38
CA GLY A 67 -3.18 -7.07 -1.39
C GLY A 67 -2.53 -5.71 -1.16
N ILE A 68 -2.06 -5.07 -2.22
CA ILE A 68 -1.44 -3.74 -2.16
C ILE A 68 -1.64 -2.99 -3.48
N GLY A 69 -1.88 -1.68 -3.40
CA GLY A 69 -1.95 -0.83 -4.59
C GLY A 69 -0.67 -0.04 -4.83
N ILE A 70 -0.27 0.11 -6.09
CA ILE A 70 0.83 0.99 -6.50
C ILE A 70 0.27 2.27 -7.13
N ILE A 71 0.38 3.39 -6.43
CA ILE A 71 -0.02 4.70 -6.96
C ILE A 71 0.83 5.05 -8.19
N HIS A 72 0.19 5.36 -9.31
CA HIS A 72 0.89 5.73 -10.54
C HIS A 72 1.65 7.06 -10.40
N LYS A 73 2.60 7.30 -11.31
CA LYS A 73 3.47 8.49 -11.30
C LYS A 73 3.09 9.58 -12.31
N ASN A 74 1.96 9.41 -12.99
CA ASN A 74 1.46 10.34 -14.02
C ASN A 74 0.73 11.53 -13.38
N MET A 75 1.40 12.19 -12.42
CA MET A 75 0.93 13.35 -11.67
C MET A 75 2.12 14.08 -11.01
N PRO A 76 1.96 15.34 -10.58
CA PRO A 76 2.93 16.05 -9.76
C PRO A 76 3.38 15.28 -8.51
N ILE A 77 4.54 15.63 -7.97
CA ILE A 77 5.13 14.94 -6.81
C ILE A 77 4.21 15.04 -5.59
N GLU A 78 3.67 16.24 -5.38
CA GLU A 78 2.81 16.59 -4.25
C GLU A 78 1.48 15.82 -4.31
N ASP A 79 0.90 15.71 -5.51
CA ASP A 79 -0.35 14.98 -5.72
C ASP A 79 -0.15 13.48 -5.46
N GLN A 80 0.96 12.91 -5.94
CA GLN A 80 1.28 11.50 -5.69
C GLN A 80 1.49 11.22 -4.20
N ALA A 81 2.18 12.11 -3.50
CA ALA A 81 2.37 12.02 -2.05
C ALA A 81 1.03 12.17 -1.30
N HIS A 82 0.12 13.01 -1.79
CA HIS A 82 -1.22 13.17 -1.23
C HIS A 82 -2.08 11.92 -1.43
N GLU A 83 -2.00 11.25 -2.58
CA GLU A 83 -2.65 9.94 -2.78
C GLU A 83 -2.14 8.88 -1.80
N VAL A 84 -0.82 8.82 -1.57
CA VAL A 84 -0.23 7.96 -0.53
C VAL A 84 -0.76 8.30 0.86
N ASP A 85 -0.76 9.59 1.23
CA ASP A 85 -1.24 10.06 2.54
C ASP A 85 -2.71 9.68 2.76
N LYS A 86 -3.58 9.80 1.74
CA LYS A 86 -4.98 9.34 1.80
C LYS A 86 -5.08 7.85 2.14
N VAL A 87 -4.26 6.99 1.52
CA VAL A 87 -4.27 5.55 1.81
C VAL A 87 -3.79 5.28 3.22
N LYS A 88 -2.64 5.84 3.61
CA LYS A 88 -2.08 5.66 4.97
C LYS A 88 -3.01 6.19 6.05
N ARG A 89 -3.85 7.18 5.75
CA ARG A 89 -4.82 7.75 6.70
C ARG A 89 -6.21 7.12 6.67
N SER A 90 -6.51 6.28 5.68
CA SER A 90 -7.83 5.68 5.52
C SER A 90 -8.26 4.85 6.74
N GLU A 91 -7.31 4.17 7.37
CA GLU A 91 -7.52 3.34 8.55
C GLU A 91 -6.31 3.39 9.45
N HIS A 92 -6.55 3.54 10.75
CA HIS A 92 -5.53 3.41 11.76
C HIS A 92 -6.04 2.43 12.82
N GLY A 93 -5.26 1.43 13.19
CA GLY A 93 -5.59 0.63 14.38
C GLY A 93 -5.60 1.53 15.62
N VAL A 94 -4.52 2.29 15.81
CA VAL A 94 -4.41 3.35 16.81
C VAL A 94 -3.78 4.55 16.12
N ILE A 95 -4.42 5.73 16.16
CA ILE A 95 -3.83 6.96 15.63
C ILE A 95 -2.76 7.41 16.64
N THR A 96 -1.48 7.18 16.37
CA THR A 96 -0.37 7.50 17.30
C THR A 96 0.09 8.96 17.28
N ASP A 97 -0.43 9.77 16.35
CA ASP A 97 -0.20 11.21 16.27
C ASP A 97 -1.51 11.91 15.86
N PRO A 98 -2.49 11.97 16.77
CA PRO A 98 -3.79 12.53 16.46
C PRO A 98 -3.69 14.05 16.32
N PHE A 99 -4.38 14.61 15.33
CA PHE A 99 -4.56 16.07 15.29
C PHE A 99 -5.30 16.51 16.56
N PHE A 100 -4.75 17.52 17.23
CA PHE A 100 -5.37 18.15 18.38
C PHE A 100 -5.43 19.66 18.19
N LEU A 101 -6.37 20.30 18.88
CA LEU A 101 -6.49 21.76 18.94
C LEU A 101 -6.37 22.23 20.39
N SER A 102 -6.17 23.52 20.56
CA SER A 102 -6.22 24.14 21.90
C SER A 102 -7.64 24.63 22.22
N PRO A 103 -7.99 24.82 23.50
CA PRO A 103 -9.30 25.35 23.90
C PRO A 103 -9.63 26.75 23.34
N GLU A 104 -8.61 27.50 22.93
CA GLU A 104 -8.71 28.87 22.39
C GLU A 104 -8.87 28.92 20.87
N HIS A 105 -8.67 27.80 20.16
CA HIS A 105 -9.03 27.72 18.74
C HIS A 105 -10.54 27.91 18.55
N THR A 106 -10.95 28.31 17.35
CA THR A 106 -12.35 28.53 17.04
C THR A 106 -13.03 27.24 16.58
N ILE A 107 -14.36 27.20 16.68
CA ILE A 107 -15.16 26.12 16.09
C ILE A 107 -14.91 25.98 14.58
N LYS A 108 -14.68 27.10 13.89
CA LYS A 108 -14.29 27.10 12.46
C LYS A 108 -12.99 26.34 12.20
N ASP A 109 -11.99 26.48 13.08
CA ASP A 109 -10.72 25.75 12.93
C ASP A 109 -10.94 24.25 13.06
N ALA A 110 -11.77 23.83 14.02
CA ALA A 110 -12.14 22.44 14.21
C ALA A 110 -12.95 21.88 13.04
N ASP A 111 -13.93 22.64 12.53
CA ASP A 111 -14.75 22.23 11.38
C ASP A 111 -13.91 22.09 10.09
N ASN A 112 -13.01 23.04 9.84
CA ASN A 112 -12.06 22.95 8.73
C ASN A 112 -11.16 21.70 8.85
N LEU A 113 -10.65 21.42 10.05
CA LEU A 113 -9.80 20.26 10.32
C LEU A 113 -10.58 18.94 10.13
N MET A 114 -11.79 18.86 10.67
CA MET A 114 -12.70 17.71 10.51
C MET A 114 -13.10 17.50 9.05
N GLY A 115 -13.42 18.56 8.32
CA GLY A 115 -13.77 18.52 6.90
C GLY A 115 -12.59 18.09 6.01
N LYS A 116 -11.40 18.63 6.29
CA LYS A 116 -10.16 18.32 5.56
C LYS A 116 -9.75 16.87 5.73
N TYR A 117 -9.71 16.36 6.96
CA TYR A 117 -9.25 15.00 7.25
C TYR A 117 -10.38 13.97 7.36
N LYS A 118 -11.63 14.36 7.12
CA LYS A 118 -12.83 13.51 7.21
C LYS A 118 -12.96 12.78 8.57
N ILE A 119 -12.45 13.40 9.63
CA ILE A 119 -12.58 12.92 11.01
C ILE A 119 -13.83 13.53 11.66
N SER A 120 -14.38 12.85 12.67
CA SER A 120 -15.65 13.25 13.32
C SER A 120 -15.47 13.68 14.78
N GLY A 121 -14.23 13.84 15.22
CA GLY A 121 -13.87 14.37 16.51
C GLY A 121 -12.40 14.71 16.60
N VAL A 122 -12.09 15.70 17.44
CA VAL A 122 -10.77 16.31 17.61
C VAL A 122 -10.48 16.39 19.12
N PRO A 123 -9.43 15.69 19.60
CA PRO A 123 -8.92 15.88 20.95
C PRO A 123 -8.47 17.33 21.19
N ILE A 124 -8.75 17.86 22.38
CA ILE A 124 -8.37 19.21 22.77
C ILE A 124 -7.31 19.12 23.87
N THR A 125 -6.18 19.79 23.67
CA THR A 125 -5.03 19.71 24.57
C THR A 125 -4.52 21.07 25.02
N VAL A 126 -3.94 21.14 26.22
CA VAL A 126 -3.12 22.26 26.71
C VAL A 126 -1.74 21.70 27.03
N ASP A 127 -0.69 22.25 26.39
CA ASP A 127 0.69 21.77 26.51
C ASP A 127 0.83 20.25 26.28
N GLY A 128 0.00 19.67 25.40
CA GLY A 128 -0.04 18.24 25.09
C GLY A 128 -0.86 17.38 26.06
N LYS A 129 -1.34 17.92 27.18
CA LYS A 129 -2.26 17.23 28.08
C LYS A 129 -3.68 17.30 27.56
N LEU A 130 -4.38 16.15 27.55
CA LEU A 130 -5.76 16.08 27.11
C LEU A 130 -6.67 16.80 28.12
N VAL A 131 -7.41 17.82 27.66
CA VAL A 131 -8.34 18.61 28.48
C VAL A 131 -9.78 18.55 27.97
N GLY A 132 -9.99 18.00 26.78
CA GLY A 132 -11.32 17.90 26.18
C GLY A 132 -11.35 17.07 24.91
N ILE A 133 -12.56 16.84 24.41
CA ILE A 133 -12.78 16.35 23.05
C ILE A 133 -13.96 17.11 22.44
N LEU A 134 -13.82 17.49 21.18
CA LEU A 134 -14.89 18.09 20.39
C LEU A 134 -15.32 17.11 19.29
N THR A 135 -16.61 16.92 19.09
CA THR A 135 -17.15 15.98 18.12
C THR A 135 -18.18 16.62 17.20
N ASN A 136 -18.52 15.95 16.09
CA ASN A 136 -19.61 16.40 15.20
C ASN A 136 -20.94 16.59 15.93
N ARG A 137 -21.18 15.90 17.05
CA ARG A 137 -22.42 16.04 17.83
C ARG A 137 -22.47 17.42 18.51
N ASP A 138 -21.34 17.90 18.99
CA ASP A 138 -21.22 19.17 19.70
C ASP A 138 -21.42 20.35 18.72
N LEU A 139 -21.04 20.17 17.46
CA LEU A 139 -21.20 21.18 16.41
C LEU A 139 -22.63 21.33 15.86
N ARG A 140 -23.50 20.33 16.00
CA ARG A 140 -24.82 20.31 15.35
C ARG A 140 -25.72 21.50 15.69
N PHE A 141 -25.53 22.10 16.86
CA PHE A 141 -26.35 23.20 17.36
C PHE A 141 -25.59 24.52 17.45
N VAL A 142 -24.34 24.56 16.94
CA VAL A 142 -23.54 25.78 16.91
C VAL A 142 -23.95 26.62 15.71
N THR A 143 -24.36 27.86 15.98
CA THR A 143 -24.73 28.83 14.94
C THR A 143 -23.61 29.83 14.64
N ASP A 144 -22.73 30.08 15.62
CA ASP A 144 -21.60 31.00 15.50
C ASP A 144 -20.27 30.23 15.60
N TYR A 145 -19.61 30.07 14.47
CA TYR A 145 -18.36 29.31 14.33
C TYR A 145 -17.12 30.12 14.75
N SER A 146 -17.28 31.41 15.08
CA SER A 146 -16.17 32.26 15.57
C SER A 146 -15.86 32.04 17.04
N LYS A 147 -16.74 31.37 17.77
CA LYS A 147 -16.59 31.10 19.20
C LYS A 147 -15.45 30.11 19.50
N PRO A 148 -14.84 30.20 20.70
CA PRO A 148 -13.77 29.30 21.10
C PRO A 148 -14.29 27.88 21.41
N ILE A 149 -13.46 26.88 21.15
CA ILE A 149 -13.78 25.46 21.35
C ILE A 149 -14.17 25.15 22.81
N LYS A 150 -13.54 25.82 23.78
CA LYS A 150 -13.80 25.60 25.22
C LYS A 150 -15.26 25.76 25.64
N GLU A 151 -16.08 26.51 24.89
CA GLU A 151 -17.50 26.69 25.18
C GLU A 151 -18.35 25.47 24.80
N PHE A 152 -17.84 24.57 23.95
CA PHE A 152 -18.62 23.48 23.34
C PHE A 152 -18.00 22.09 23.51
N MET A 153 -16.70 22.00 23.84
CA MET A 153 -16.03 20.71 24.02
C MET A 153 -16.57 19.97 25.25
N THR A 154 -16.50 18.63 25.21
CA THR A 154 -16.67 17.82 26.42
C THR A 154 -15.37 17.88 27.23
N SER A 155 -15.42 18.49 28.41
CA SER A 155 -14.26 18.69 29.31
C SER A 155 -14.29 17.80 30.56
N GLU A 156 -15.45 17.30 30.95
CA GLU A 156 -15.63 16.44 32.13
C GLU A 156 -15.93 14.99 31.74
N ASN A 157 -15.51 14.05 32.56
CA ASN A 157 -15.74 12.60 32.37
C ASN A 157 -15.29 12.09 30.99
N ILE A 158 -14.18 12.64 30.48
CA ILE A 158 -13.59 12.19 29.21
C ILE A 158 -13.16 10.74 29.40
N ILE A 159 -13.75 9.86 28.60
CA ILE A 159 -13.39 8.45 28.62
C ILE A 159 -12.10 8.28 27.85
N THR A 160 -11.05 7.82 28.53
CA THR A 160 -9.72 7.59 27.95
C THR A 160 -9.27 6.15 28.19
N ALA A 161 -8.21 5.74 27.50
CA ALA A 161 -7.53 4.48 27.76
C ALA A 161 -6.01 4.67 27.79
N PRO A 162 -5.26 3.81 28.50
CA PRO A 162 -3.81 3.92 28.56
C PRO A 162 -3.12 3.54 27.25
N GLU A 163 -1.90 4.04 27.05
CA GLU A 163 -1.02 3.59 25.97
C GLU A 163 -0.86 2.05 25.97
N GLY A 164 -0.88 1.45 24.77
CA GLY A 164 -0.85 0.00 24.59
C GLY A 164 -2.23 -0.68 24.62
N THR A 165 -3.33 0.07 24.73
CA THR A 165 -4.69 -0.48 24.61
C THR A 165 -4.92 -1.13 23.24
N THR A 166 -5.34 -2.41 23.22
CA THR A 166 -5.64 -3.14 21.98
C THR A 166 -6.98 -2.71 21.37
N LEU A 167 -7.22 -3.04 20.10
CA LEU A 167 -8.49 -2.77 19.43
C LEU A 167 -9.67 -3.49 20.09
N GLU A 168 -9.47 -4.72 20.58
CA GLU A 168 -10.49 -5.49 21.30
C GLU A 168 -10.85 -4.82 22.61
N ARG A 169 -9.84 -4.38 23.39
CA ARG A 169 -10.08 -3.68 24.64
C ARG A 169 -10.73 -2.31 24.41
N ALA A 170 -10.30 -1.60 23.37
CA ALA A 170 -10.92 -0.35 22.96
C ALA A 170 -12.39 -0.54 22.58
N LYS A 171 -12.73 -1.62 21.87
CA LYS A 171 -14.11 -1.98 21.55
C LYS A 171 -14.98 -2.16 22.79
N GLU A 172 -14.47 -2.86 23.80
CA GLU A 172 -15.18 -3.04 25.07
C GLU A 172 -15.43 -1.71 25.79
N ILE A 173 -14.43 -0.82 25.83
CA ILE A 173 -14.54 0.50 26.48
C ILE A 173 -15.55 1.37 25.73
N LEU A 174 -15.39 1.52 24.41
CA LEU A 174 -16.29 2.31 23.58
C LEU A 174 -17.75 1.84 23.71
N ALA A 175 -17.98 0.52 23.71
CA ALA A 175 -19.31 -0.06 23.87
C ALA A 175 -19.89 0.16 25.28
N SER A 176 -19.08 0.00 26.33
CA SER A 176 -19.52 0.14 27.72
C SER A 176 -19.94 1.56 28.05
N TYR A 177 -19.17 2.54 27.56
CA TYR A 177 -19.41 3.97 27.80
C TYR A 177 -20.26 4.63 26.71
N LYS A 178 -20.63 3.89 25.66
CA LYS A 178 -21.44 4.38 24.52
C LYS A 178 -20.85 5.64 23.87
N VAL A 179 -19.53 5.63 23.70
CA VAL A 179 -18.77 6.69 23.02
C VAL A 179 -18.17 6.16 21.73
N GLU A 180 -17.92 7.03 20.75
CA GLU A 180 -17.41 6.64 19.43
C GLU A 180 -15.91 6.91 19.25
N LYS A 181 -15.29 7.62 20.20
CA LYS A 181 -13.89 8.05 20.16
C LYS A 181 -13.27 7.79 21.54
N LEU A 182 -12.07 7.23 21.54
CA LEU A 182 -11.33 6.87 22.73
C LEU A 182 -9.92 7.46 22.64
N PRO A 183 -9.67 8.64 23.24
CA PRO A 183 -8.33 9.17 23.40
C PRO A 183 -7.45 8.23 24.21
N ILE A 184 -6.23 8.04 23.74
CA ILE A 184 -5.18 7.25 24.39
C ILE A 184 -4.23 8.21 25.08
N VAL A 185 -3.99 8.02 26.37
CA VAL A 185 -3.13 8.90 27.18
C VAL A 185 -2.05 8.11 27.92
N ASP A 186 -0.94 8.78 28.24
CA ASP A 186 0.04 8.23 29.19
C ASP A 186 -0.40 8.43 30.65
N SER A 187 0.45 7.99 31.59
CA SER A 187 0.21 8.10 33.03
C SER A 187 0.11 9.55 33.54
N GLU A 188 0.62 10.52 32.78
CA GLU A 188 0.61 11.94 33.15
C GLU A 188 -0.52 12.73 32.47
N GLY A 189 -1.34 12.05 31.65
CA GLY A 189 -2.48 12.62 30.94
C GLY A 189 -2.14 13.24 29.58
N TYR A 190 -0.93 13.03 29.05
CA TYR A 190 -0.59 13.50 27.71
C TYR A 190 -1.23 12.63 26.64
N LEU A 191 -1.77 13.26 25.62
CA LEU A 191 -2.38 12.57 24.48
C LEU A 191 -1.30 11.82 23.68
N LYS A 192 -1.44 10.50 23.60
CA LYS A 192 -0.60 9.60 22.81
C LYS A 192 -1.30 9.03 21.60
N GLY A 193 -2.63 9.04 21.60
CA GLY A 193 -3.36 8.57 20.44
C GLY A 193 -4.87 8.72 20.47
N LEU A 194 -5.52 8.20 19.45
CA LEU A 194 -6.97 8.17 19.32
C LEU A 194 -7.42 6.88 18.61
N ILE A 195 -8.40 6.18 19.19
CA ILE A 195 -9.08 5.04 18.56
C ILE A 195 -10.52 5.44 18.29
N THR A 196 -11.05 5.10 17.12
CA THR A 196 -12.45 5.37 16.76
C THR A 196 -13.24 4.08 16.55
N ILE A 197 -14.56 4.16 16.75
CA ILE A 197 -15.45 3.02 16.46
C ILE A 197 -15.38 2.60 14.99
N LYS A 198 -15.17 3.55 14.08
CA LYS A 198 -15.03 3.30 12.64
C LYS A 198 -13.81 2.42 12.33
N ASP A 199 -12.71 2.61 13.05
CA ASP A 199 -11.51 1.79 12.87
C ASP A 199 -11.76 0.33 13.28
N ILE A 200 -12.53 0.13 14.36
CA ILE A 200 -12.93 -1.20 14.84
C ILE A 200 -13.91 -1.86 13.87
N GLU A 201 -14.93 -1.13 13.39
CA GLU A 201 -15.89 -1.62 12.40
C GLU A 201 -15.18 -2.07 11.13
N LYS A 202 -14.22 -1.28 10.64
CA LYS A 202 -13.42 -1.63 9.45
C LYS A 202 -12.52 -2.85 9.70
N ALA A 203 -11.90 -2.97 10.88
CA ALA A 203 -11.10 -4.15 11.22
C ALA A 203 -11.94 -5.45 11.24
N VAL A 204 -13.21 -5.36 11.66
CA VAL A 204 -14.15 -6.49 11.61
C VAL A 204 -14.64 -6.75 10.17
N GLN A 205 -14.91 -5.69 9.41
CA GLN A 205 -15.36 -5.80 8.02
C GLN A 205 -14.29 -6.38 7.09
N TYR A 206 -13.03 -6.01 7.32
CA TYR A 206 -11.87 -6.40 6.51
C TYR A 206 -10.83 -7.10 7.38
N PRO A 207 -11.09 -8.36 7.78
CA PRO A 207 -10.19 -9.11 8.65
C PRO A 207 -8.86 -9.47 7.98
N ASN A 208 -8.82 -9.44 6.63
CA ASN A 208 -7.65 -9.79 5.84
C ASN A 208 -6.85 -8.56 5.38
N SER A 209 -7.10 -7.35 5.91
CA SER A 209 -6.39 -6.15 5.48
C SER A 209 -4.88 -6.28 5.61
N ALA A 210 -4.16 -5.88 4.55
CA ALA A 210 -2.72 -5.74 4.53
C ALA A 210 -2.32 -4.42 5.22
N ARG A 211 -1.66 -4.53 6.37
CA ARG A 211 -1.32 -3.39 7.23
C ARG A 211 0.17 -3.34 7.54
N ASP A 212 0.68 -2.14 7.77
CA ASP A 212 2.02 -1.92 8.33
C ASP A 212 2.05 -2.18 9.84
N GLU A 213 3.24 -2.09 10.43
CA GLU A 213 3.46 -2.30 11.88
C GLU A 213 2.67 -1.32 12.77
N LYS A 214 2.20 -0.19 12.21
CA LYS A 214 1.36 0.81 12.90
C LYS A 214 -0.14 0.57 12.67
N GLY A 215 -0.51 -0.51 12.00
CA GLY A 215 -1.89 -0.86 11.71
C GLY A 215 -2.54 -0.02 10.59
N ARG A 216 -1.75 0.71 9.79
CA ARG A 216 -2.23 1.48 8.63
C ARG A 216 -2.19 0.62 7.38
N LEU A 217 -3.08 0.85 6.42
CA LEU A 217 -3.10 0.10 5.16
C LEU A 217 -1.75 0.23 4.42
N LEU A 218 -1.31 -0.87 3.80
CA LEU A 218 -0.11 -0.90 2.96
C LEU A 218 -0.37 -0.20 1.61
N VAL A 219 0.61 0.58 1.14
CA VAL A 219 0.59 1.26 -0.15
C VAL A 219 1.98 1.34 -0.75
N GLY A 220 2.07 1.18 -2.07
CA GLY A 220 3.27 1.50 -2.82
C GLY A 220 3.06 2.64 -3.79
N ALA A 221 4.15 3.15 -4.37
CA ALA A 221 4.08 4.21 -5.38
C ALA A 221 5.16 4.03 -6.44
N ALA A 222 4.81 4.30 -7.70
CA ALA A 222 5.77 4.25 -8.79
C ALA A 222 6.69 5.47 -8.79
N ILE A 223 7.96 5.27 -9.14
CA ILE A 223 8.94 6.32 -9.40
C ILE A 223 9.59 6.10 -10.77
N GLY A 224 10.10 7.17 -11.37
CA GLY A 224 10.77 7.15 -12.66
C GLY A 224 12.30 7.20 -12.54
N VAL A 225 12.98 7.05 -13.67
CA VAL A 225 14.44 7.27 -13.80
C VAL A 225 14.67 8.69 -14.30
N THR A 226 14.37 9.66 -13.46
CA THR A 226 14.42 11.09 -13.77
C THR A 226 15.30 11.84 -12.78
N ASN A 227 15.66 13.09 -13.11
CA ASN A 227 16.55 13.88 -12.24
C ASN A 227 15.91 14.20 -10.88
N ASP A 228 14.59 14.30 -10.82
CA ASP A 228 13.77 14.54 -9.62
C ASP A 228 13.46 13.27 -8.81
N VAL A 229 14.02 12.10 -9.18
CA VAL A 229 13.66 10.81 -8.53
C VAL A 229 13.86 10.84 -7.01
N LEU A 230 14.91 11.51 -6.52
CA LEU A 230 15.18 11.62 -5.08
C LEU A 230 14.23 12.58 -4.37
N GLU A 231 13.76 13.62 -5.05
CA GLU A 231 12.75 14.56 -4.53
C GLU A 231 11.39 13.88 -4.44
N ARG A 232 10.98 13.19 -5.51
CA ARG A 232 9.77 12.39 -5.54
C ARG A 232 9.77 11.30 -4.47
N THR A 233 10.87 10.55 -4.37
CA THR A 233 11.01 9.50 -3.34
C THR A 233 10.95 10.08 -1.93
N GLU A 234 11.55 11.25 -1.70
CA GLU A 234 11.51 11.93 -0.40
C GLU A 234 10.09 12.34 -0.01
N ALA A 235 9.32 12.91 -0.94
CA ALA A 235 7.93 13.28 -0.70
C ALA A 235 7.06 12.06 -0.35
N LEU A 236 7.21 10.96 -1.11
CA LEU A 236 6.50 9.70 -0.86
C LEU A 236 6.91 9.06 0.47
N TYR A 237 8.21 9.09 0.80
CA TYR A 237 8.73 8.60 2.09
C TYR A 237 8.14 9.38 3.27
N LYS A 238 8.08 10.72 3.16
CA LYS A 238 7.45 11.59 4.18
C LYS A 238 5.94 11.33 4.32
N ALA A 239 5.26 11.01 3.22
CA ALA A 239 3.85 10.58 3.23
C ALA A 239 3.64 9.17 3.82
N GLY A 240 4.72 8.41 4.01
CA GLY A 240 4.69 7.10 4.64
C GLY A 240 4.43 5.94 3.68
N VAL A 241 4.88 6.05 2.42
CA VAL A 241 4.86 4.93 1.45
C VAL A 241 5.62 3.72 2.01
N ASP A 242 5.10 2.51 1.80
CA ASP A 242 5.72 1.29 2.31
C ASP A 242 6.76 0.72 1.32
N VAL A 243 6.53 0.90 0.01
CA VAL A 243 7.41 0.42 -1.06
C VAL A 243 7.39 1.36 -2.27
N VAL A 244 8.54 1.61 -2.88
CA VAL A 244 8.61 2.34 -4.16
C VAL A 244 8.90 1.38 -5.31
N VAL A 245 8.29 1.65 -6.46
CA VAL A 245 8.44 0.83 -7.67
C VAL A 245 9.16 1.63 -8.74
N LEU A 246 10.44 1.32 -8.99
CA LEU A 246 11.19 1.88 -10.10
C LEU A 246 10.75 1.18 -11.38
N ASP A 247 9.84 1.84 -12.08
CA ASP A 247 9.04 1.27 -13.17
C ASP A 247 9.45 1.83 -14.53
N SER A 248 10.11 0.99 -15.33
CA SER A 248 10.62 1.30 -16.67
C SER A 248 10.26 0.19 -17.66
N ALA A 249 10.07 0.55 -18.93
CA ALA A 249 9.86 -0.44 -20.00
C ALA A 249 11.06 -1.40 -20.16
N HIS A 250 12.27 -0.94 -19.83
CA HIS A 250 13.49 -1.75 -19.85
C HIS A 250 14.33 -1.48 -18.60
N GLY A 251 14.27 -2.41 -17.64
CA GLY A 251 14.94 -2.34 -16.35
C GLY A 251 16.43 -2.68 -16.40
N HIS A 252 16.92 -3.38 -17.43
CA HIS A 252 18.32 -3.80 -17.53
C HIS A 252 19.21 -2.71 -18.15
N SER A 253 19.23 -1.53 -17.52
CA SER A 253 20.03 -0.39 -17.99
C SER A 253 20.90 0.20 -16.88
N ALA A 254 22.02 0.82 -17.26
CA ALA A 254 22.93 1.47 -16.30
C ALA A 254 22.21 2.56 -15.49
N ASN A 255 21.29 3.30 -16.11
CA ASN A 255 20.52 4.34 -15.43
C ASN A 255 19.62 3.76 -14.33
N ILE A 256 18.99 2.61 -14.57
CA ILE A 256 18.20 1.90 -13.55
C ILE A 256 19.11 1.48 -12.39
N MET A 257 20.23 0.81 -12.67
CA MET A 257 21.16 0.36 -11.63
C MET A 257 21.68 1.50 -10.78
N ASN A 258 22.03 2.62 -11.41
CA ASN A 258 22.50 3.81 -10.71
C ASN A 258 21.39 4.44 -9.86
N THR A 259 20.15 4.48 -10.34
CA THR A 259 19.01 5.02 -9.59
C THR A 259 18.66 4.14 -8.39
N ILE A 260 18.69 2.81 -8.53
CA ILE A 260 18.50 1.89 -7.39
C ILE A 260 19.52 2.21 -6.29
N LYS A 261 20.81 2.27 -6.64
CA LYS A 261 21.88 2.60 -5.69
C LYS A 261 21.64 3.94 -5.00
N LYS A 262 21.35 4.99 -5.77
CA LYS A 262 21.06 6.34 -5.23
C LYS A 262 19.89 6.34 -4.25
N VAL A 263 18.80 5.64 -4.58
CA VAL A 263 17.61 5.57 -3.71
C VAL A 263 17.94 4.78 -2.44
N LYS A 264 18.59 3.62 -2.55
CA LYS A 264 18.99 2.80 -1.39
C LYS A 264 20.04 3.47 -0.52
N GLU A 265 20.93 4.29 -1.08
CA GLU A 265 21.90 5.10 -0.33
C GLU A 265 21.20 6.18 0.53
N LYS A 266 20.22 6.90 -0.04
CA LYS A 266 19.48 7.95 0.68
C LYS A 266 18.40 7.40 1.62
N PHE A 267 17.78 6.28 1.26
CA PHE A 267 16.67 5.65 2.00
C PHE A 267 16.91 4.14 2.19
N PRO A 268 17.88 3.74 3.04
CA PRO A 268 18.31 2.34 3.15
C PRO A 268 17.21 1.37 3.60
N GLU A 269 16.32 1.83 4.48
CA GLU A 269 15.24 1.01 5.01
C GLU A 269 14.02 0.91 4.08
N LEU A 270 13.87 1.86 3.14
CA LEU A 270 12.76 1.89 2.21
C LEU A 270 12.84 0.70 1.25
N GLN A 271 11.74 -0.02 1.14
CA GLN A 271 11.64 -1.16 0.24
C GLN A 271 11.55 -0.69 -1.21
N LEU A 272 12.30 -1.33 -2.11
CA LEU A 272 12.36 -0.96 -3.53
C LEU A 272 12.09 -2.16 -4.42
N ILE A 273 11.07 -2.04 -5.26
CA ILE A 273 10.80 -2.94 -6.39
C ILE A 273 11.45 -2.35 -7.64
N ALA A 274 12.16 -3.15 -8.44
CA ALA A 274 12.75 -2.70 -9.70
C ALA A 274 12.29 -3.55 -10.88
N GLY A 275 12.00 -2.91 -12.01
CA GLY A 275 11.66 -3.56 -13.26
C GLY A 275 11.37 -2.59 -14.40
N ASN A 276 10.86 -3.05 -15.53
CA ASN A 276 10.57 -4.45 -15.86
C ASN A 276 11.75 -5.14 -16.52
N ILE A 277 11.90 -6.42 -16.22
CA ILE A 277 12.88 -7.30 -16.87
C ILE A 277 12.20 -8.59 -17.35
N ALA A 278 12.91 -9.39 -18.12
CA ALA A 278 12.40 -10.66 -18.62
C ALA A 278 13.48 -11.76 -18.73
N THR A 279 14.67 -11.53 -18.16
CA THR A 279 15.82 -12.44 -18.27
C THR A 279 16.53 -12.65 -16.94
N LYS A 280 17.21 -13.77 -16.82
CA LYS A 280 18.00 -14.18 -15.65
C LYS A 280 19.13 -13.20 -15.34
N GLU A 281 19.84 -12.73 -16.35
CA GLU A 281 20.98 -11.83 -16.22
C GLU A 281 20.54 -10.46 -15.68
N ALA A 282 19.43 -9.94 -16.19
CA ALA A 282 18.84 -8.69 -15.71
C ALA A 282 18.42 -8.80 -14.24
N ALA A 283 17.88 -9.95 -13.83
CA ALA A 283 17.50 -10.20 -12.44
C ALA A 283 18.73 -10.18 -11.52
N ILE A 284 19.80 -10.88 -11.89
CA ILE A 284 21.05 -10.91 -11.13
C ILE A 284 21.59 -9.50 -10.93
N ASP A 285 21.58 -8.67 -11.97
CA ASP A 285 22.12 -7.31 -11.88
C ASP A 285 21.24 -6.39 -11.02
N LEU A 286 19.91 -6.48 -11.12
CA LEU A 286 19.00 -5.72 -10.25
C LEU A 286 19.13 -6.14 -8.77
N ILE A 287 19.28 -7.44 -8.49
CA ILE A 287 19.53 -7.95 -7.14
C ILE A 287 20.83 -7.37 -6.58
N LYS A 288 21.92 -7.43 -7.36
CA LYS A 288 23.22 -6.85 -6.97
C LYS A 288 23.17 -5.33 -6.77
N ALA A 289 22.31 -4.64 -7.51
CA ALA A 289 22.12 -3.19 -7.35
C ALA A 289 21.38 -2.83 -6.06
N GLY A 290 20.68 -3.77 -5.43
CA GLY A 290 19.99 -3.59 -4.14
C GLY A 290 18.46 -3.57 -4.23
N ALA A 291 17.87 -4.11 -5.30
CA ALA A 291 16.41 -4.29 -5.36
C ALA A 291 15.93 -5.31 -4.33
N ASP A 292 14.86 -4.98 -3.59
CA ASP A 292 14.24 -5.85 -2.58
C ASP A 292 13.24 -6.84 -3.23
N ALA A 293 12.73 -6.49 -4.41
CA ALA A 293 11.88 -7.32 -5.26
C ALA A 293 12.01 -6.93 -6.74
N ILE A 294 11.68 -7.85 -7.64
CA ILE A 294 11.87 -7.72 -9.09
C ILE A 294 10.53 -7.82 -9.81
N LYS A 295 10.24 -6.87 -10.69
CA LYS A 295 9.05 -6.85 -11.53
C LYS A 295 9.34 -7.42 -12.92
N VAL A 296 8.59 -8.46 -13.30
CA VAL A 296 8.86 -9.30 -14.48
C VAL A 296 7.76 -9.15 -15.52
N GLY A 297 8.14 -8.80 -16.74
CA GLY A 297 7.25 -8.78 -17.89
C GLY A 297 7.61 -7.69 -18.89
N ILE A 298 8.03 -8.07 -20.09
CA ILE A 298 8.24 -7.16 -21.22
C ILE A 298 7.38 -7.63 -22.39
N GLY A 299 6.39 -6.80 -22.74
CA GLY A 299 5.42 -7.10 -23.79
C GLY A 299 4.16 -7.93 -23.46
N PRO A 300 3.95 -8.54 -22.26
CA PRO A 300 2.76 -9.37 -22.03
C PRO A 300 1.49 -8.57 -21.72
N GLY A 301 1.61 -7.28 -21.38
CA GLY A 301 0.49 -6.43 -21.01
C GLY A 301 -0.56 -6.34 -22.13
N SER A 302 -1.84 -6.34 -21.74
CA SER A 302 -2.98 -6.34 -22.68
C SER A 302 -2.99 -5.14 -23.63
N ILE A 303 -2.55 -3.97 -23.14
CA ILE A 303 -2.44 -2.73 -23.93
C ILE A 303 -1.01 -2.46 -24.43
N CYS A 304 -0.06 -3.35 -24.15
CA CYS A 304 1.34 -3.14 -24.44
C CYS A 304 1.63 -3.42 -25.93
N THR A 305 2.15 -2.43 -26.65
CA THR A 305 2.47 -2.56 -28.07
C THR A 305 3.93 -2.92 -28.35
N THR A 306 4.76 -3.10 -27.32
CA THR A 306 6.22 -3.33 -27.44
C THR A 306 6.57 -4.49 -28.37
N ARG A 307 5.81 -5.59 -28.33
CA ARG A 307 6.05 -6.74 -29.21
C ARG A 307 5.83 -6.41 -30.68
N VAL A 308 4.76 -5.68 -30.98
CA VAL A 308 4.37 -5.36 -32.36
C VAL A 308 5.21 -4.21 -32.93
N VAL A 309 5.49 -3.19 -32.12
CA VAL A 309 6.19 -1.97 -32.55
C VAL A 309 7.71 -2.14 -32.53
N ALA A 310 8.26 -2.73 -31.46
CA ALA A 310 9.71 -2.86 -31.28
C ALA A 310 10.24 -4.27 -31.57
N GLY A 311 9.37 -5.28 -31.71
CA GLY A 311 9.80 -6.67 -31.87
C GLY A 311 10.41 -7.28 -30.60
N ILE A 312 10.19 -6.66 -29.43
CA ILE A 312 10.85 -7.04 -28.17
C ILE A 312 9.83 -7.61 -27.18
N GLY A 313 10.18 -8.72 -26.55
CA GLY A 313 9.45 -9.29 -25.43
C GLY A 313 9.81 -10.75 -25.19
N VAL A 314 9.26 -11.31 -24.11
CA VAL A 314 9.37 -12.73 -23.78
C VAL A 314 7.97 -13.25 -23.41
N PRO A 315 7.59 -14.48 -23.80
CA PRO A 315 6.41 -15.15 -23.26
C PRO A 315 6.45 -15.20 -21.73
N GLN A 316 5.33 -14.83 -21.09
CA GLN A 316 5.36 -14.39 -19.69
C GLN A 316 5.74 -15.52 -18.73
N LEU A 317 5.28 -16.74 -18.98
CA LEU A 317 5.57 -17.87 -18.11
C LEU A 317 7.06 -18.17 -18.08
N THR A 318 7.72 -18.23 -19.25
CA THR A 318 9.16 -18.40 -19.34
C THR A 318 9.93 -17.26 -18.68
N ALA A 319 9.51 -16.00 -18.87
CA ALA A 319 10.15 -14.86 -18.22
C ALA A 319 10.10 -14.96 -16.68
N ILE A 320 8.96 -15.37 -16.12
CA ILE A 320 8.81 -15.58 -14.68
C ILE A 320 9.75 -16.70 -14.21
N MET A 321 9.77 -17.84 -14.89
CA MET A 321 10.60 -18.99 -14.52
C MET A 321 12.10 -18.63 -14.49
N ASP A 322 12.59 -17.91 -15.50
CA ASP A 322 13.99 -17.50 -15.58
C ASP A 322 14.40 -16.57 -14.44
N VAL A 323 13.55 -15.59 -14.15
CA VAL A 323 13.81 -14.62 -13.07
C VAL A 323 13.67 -15.28 -11.70
N ALA A 324 12.68 -16.17 -11.53
CA ALA A 324 12.51 -16.95 -10.30
C ALA A 324 13.71 -17.86 -10.02
N GLU A 325 14.27 -18.48 -11.07
CA GLU A 325 15.51 -19.25 -10.93
C GLU A 325 16.68 -18.37 -10.46
N ALA A 326 16.80 -17.16 -11.01
CA ALA A 326 17.82 -16.18 -10.62
C ALA A 326 17.67 -15.70 -9.16
N ALA A 327 16.42 -15.49 -8.72
CA ALA A 327 16.11 -14.97 -7.40
C ALA A 327 16.17 -16.05 -6.30
N LYS A 328 16.12 -17.34 -6.67
CA LYS A 328 16.12 -18.45 -5.73
C LYS A 328 17.33 -18.40 -4.78
N GLY A 329 17.05 -18.45 -3.48
CA GLY A 329 18.08 -18.42 -2.42
C GLY A 329 18.65 -17.04 -2.09
N THR A 330 18.32 -15.99 -2.85
CA THR A 330 18.74 -14.59 -2.55
C THR A 330 17.80 -13.91 -1.54
N GLY A 331 16.57 -14.43 -1.45
CA GLY A 331 15.47 -13.86 -0.67
C GLY A 331 14.82 -12.63 -1.31
N VAL A 332 15.24 -12.22 -2.51
CA VAL A 332 14.54 -11.22 -3.33
C VAL A 332 13.30 -11.86 -3.94
N LYS A 333 12.20 -11.10 -3.97
CA LYS A 333 10.88 -11.57 -4.39
C LYS A 333 10.59 -11.27 -5.86
N VAL A 334 9.73 -12.07 -6.47
CA VAL A 334 9.42 -11.99 -7.91
C VAL A 334 7.96 -11.62 -8.11
N ILE A 335 7.73 -10.58 -8.91
CA ILE A 335 6.39 -10.06 -9.24
C ILE A 335 6.12 -10.32 -10.72
N ALA A 336 5.08 -11.08 -11.02
CA ALA A 336 4.61 -11.29 -12.39
C ALA A 336 3.72 -10.11 -12.82
N ASP A 337 4.13 -9.35 -13.84
CA ASP A 337 3.43 -8.15 -14.31
C ASP A 337 2.96 -8.30 -15.77
N GLY A 338 1.64 -8.30 -15.95
CA GLY A 338 0.97 -8.34 -17.26
C GLY A 338 0.68 -9.74 -17.81
N GLY A 339 -0.21 -9.79 -18.80
CA GLY A 339 -0.62 -11.03 -19.49
C GLY A 339 -1.72 -11.84 -18.81
N ILE A 340 -2.12 -11.47 -17.59
CA ILE A 340 -3.23 -12.10 -16.84
C ILE A 340 -4.57 -11.68 -17.47
N LYS A 341 -5.35 -12.66 -17.93
CA LYS A 341 -6.69 -12.45 -18.49
C LYS A 341 -7.77 -13.10 -17.64
N PHE A 342 -7.46 -14.24 -17.02
CA PHE A 342 -8.40 -15.02 -16.24
C PHE A 342 -7.80 -15.42 -14.89
N SER A 343 -8.67 -15.81 -13.96
CA SER A 343 -8.26 -16.29 -12.64
C SER A 343 -7.29 -17.48 -12.71
N GLY A 344 -7.37 -18.31 -13.75
CA GLY A 344 -6.47 -19.44 -13.98
C GLY A 344 -5.03 -19.06 -14.33
N ASP A 345 -4.75 -17.84 -14.75
CA ASP A 345 -3.39 -17.39 -15.08
C ASP A 345 -2.59 -17.04 -13.82
N ILE A 346 -3.27 -16.57 -12.77
CA ILE A 346 -2.67 -16.24 -11.47
C ILE A 346 -1.97 -17.45 -10.85
N PRO A 347 -2.62 -18.62 -10.62
CA PRO A 347 -1.94 -19.78 -10.06
C PRO A 347 -0.84 -20.33 -10.99
N LYS A 348 -0.95 -20.15 -12.32
CA LYS A 348 0.14 -20.51 -13.25
C LYS A 348 1.37 -19.62 -13.04
N ALA A 349 1.18 -18.30 -12.85
CA ALA A 349 2.26 -17.37 -12.55
C ALA A 349 2.93 -17.70 -11.22
N ILE A 350 2.14 -17.98 -10.17
CA ILE A 350 2.66 -18.41 -8.86
C ILE A 350 3.43 -19.74 -8.98
N ALA A 351 2.87 -20.73 -9.68
CA ALA A 351 3.53 -22.02 -9.92
C ALA A 351 4.83 -21.90 -10.75
N ALA A 352 4.92 -20.89 -11.63
CA ALA A 352 6.14 -20.56 -12.36
C ALA A 352 7.21 -19.90 -11.49
N GLY A 353 6.89 -19.51 -10.26
CA GLY A 353 7.83 -18.98 -9.27
C GLY A 353 7.65 -17.51 -8.92
N ALA A 354 6.54 -16.87 -9.32
CA ALA A 354 6.20 -15.54 -8.80
C ALA A 354 5.70 -15.63 -7.36
N ASP A 355 6.07 -14.67 -6.51
CA ASP A 355 5.54 -14.51 -5.16
C ASP A 355 4.25 -13.67 -5.15
N VAL A 356 4.13 -12.73 -6.09
CA VAL A 356 3.00 -11.78 -6.23
C VAL A 356 2.68 -11.58 -7.71
N VAL A 357 1.41 -11.33 -8.03
CA VAL A 357 0.95 -10.99 -9.39
C VAL A 357 0.44 -9.55 -9.42
N MET A 358 1.02 -8.74 -10.31
CA MET A 358 0.55 -7.40 -10.62
C MET A 358 -0.49 -7.44 -11.73
N ILE A 359 -1.63 -6.80 -11.50
CA ILE A 359 -2.79 -6.82 -12.40
C ILE A 359 -3.20 -5.38 -12.75
N GLY A 360 -3.36 -5.10 -14.04
CA GLY A 360 -3.91 -3.84 -14.55
C GLY A 360 -5.35 -4.00 -15.03
N SER A 361 -5.53 -4.65 -16.19
CA SER A 361 -6.81 -4.64 -16.92
C SER A 361 -8.00 -5.27 -16.21
N LEU A 362 -7.82 -6.20 -15.25
CA LEU A 362 -8.95 -6.75 -14.50
C LEU A 362 -9.44 -5.80 -13.40
N PHE A 363 -8.59 -4.87 -12.96
CA PHE A 363 -8.97 -3.82 -12.01
C PHE A 363 -9.39 -2.52 -12.72
N ALA A 364 -8.96 -2.33 -13.97
CA ALA A 364 -9.47 -1.25 -14.81
C ALA A 364 -10.98 -1.45 -15.03
N GLY A 365 -11.80 -0.48 -14.60
CA GLY A 365 -13.26 -0.54 -14.70
C GLY A 365 -13.99 -1.03 -13.44
N CYS A 366 -13.26 -1.36 -12.36
CA CYS A 366 -13.86 -1.49 -11.04
C CYS A 366 -14.34 -0.12 -10.52
N GLU A 367 -15.31 -0.10 -9.61
CA GLU A 367 -15.87 1.15 -9.05
C GLU A 367 -14.80 2.03 -8.39
N GLU A 368 -13.75 1.41 -7.84
CA GLU A 368 -12.64 2.07 -7.16
C GLU A 368 -11.51 2.52 -8.10
N SER A 369 -11.54 2.11 -9.37
CA SER A 369 -10.57 2.59 -10.37
C SER A 369 -10.84 4.07 -10.72
N PRO A 370 -9.82 4.87 -11.08
CA PRO A 370 -9.98 6.26 -11.48
C PRO A 370 -10.76 6.42 -12.80
N GLY A 371 -11.46 7.56 -12.91
CA GLY A 371 -12.41 7.83 -14.00
C GLY A 371 -13.83 7.49 -13.60
#